data_AF-A0A4U3ASN4-F1
#
_entry.id   AF-A0A4U3ASN4-F1
#
_cell.length_a   1.000
_cell.length_b   1.000
_cell.length_c   1.000
_cell.angle_alpha   90.00
_cell.angle_beta   90.00
_cell.angle_gamma   90.00
#
_symmetry.space_group_name_H-M   'P 1'
#
loop_
_entity.id
_entity.type
_entity.pdbx_description
1 polymer ?
#
loop_
_entity_poly.entity_id
_entity_poly.type
_entity_poly.pdbx_seq_one_letter_code
_entity_poly.pdbx_strand_id
1 'polypeptide(L)'
;TMGHFRKKKEHRQMVEQLQTRYLEQIQKHRVELDTLKVEQAKYLITQNPSPLKSVQRIENRESNLWERTPESPDFLDIRIGTGERPFLVELKVPEQKGYEENPLVTEAQNVKRDFNTIPNGHISISLKKNDVIGVVGNKEDRLNFIRIVTTQIMTHHAPNEVKIAAFYHEKEKKQWDWMRWLPHVWDEQRSMRFLSENQQDAQKLAEVLFTPLNMRRIYNSSAQADAKVPLIPMYVFFLSAREFLEDDPLTPMLLREGESVGASTFIFAEQRERLPMECDLVISLNGEDGELVETFSSSAENSGTTRASFKVDRLSFERCELGA
;
A
#
# COMPACT_ATOMS: atom_id res chain seq x y z
N THR A 1 -47.42 8.02 54.76
CA THR A 1 -46.91 9.10 53.86
C THR A 1 -45.40 9.33 53.99
N MET A 2 -44.78 9.42 55.17
CA MET A 2 -43.31 9.63 55.29
C MET A 2 -42.41 8.51 54.73
N GLY A 3 -42.77 7.23 54.88
CA GLY A 3 -41.94 6.11 54.40
C GLY A 3 -41.80 6.01 52.87
N HIS A 4 -42.78 6.52 52.12
CA HIS A 4 -42.79 6.49 50.66
C HIS A 4 -41.86 7.55 50.05
N PHE A 5 -41.74 8.72 50.71
CA PHE A 5 -40.78 9.76 50.32
C PHE A 5 -39.33 9.35 50.62
N ARG A 6 -39.08 8.67 51.74
CA ARG A 6 -37.75 8.14 52.08
C ARG A 6 -37.27 7.12 51.06
N LYS A 7 -38.11 6.13 50.72
CA LYS A 7 -37.81 5.13 49.67
C LYS A 7 -37.58 5.76 48.30
N LYS A 8 -38.33 6.80 47.92
CA LYS A 8 -38.14 7.51 46.64
C LYS A 8 -36.81 8.27 46.58
N LYS A 9 -36.38 8.87 47.70
CA LYS A 9 -35.08 9.54 47.82
C LYS A 9 -33.91 8.55 47.74
N GLU A 10 -34.00 7.45 48.49
CA GLU A 10 -33.01 6.36 48.48
C GLU A 10 -32.86 5.76 47.06
N HIS A 11 -33.98 5.51 46.37
CA HIS A 11 -33.96 5.00 44.99
C HIS A 11 -33.31 5.99 44.01
N ARG A 12 -33.61 7.30 44.11
CA ARG A 12 -32.99 8.33 43.27
C ARG A 12 -31.48 8.38 43.47
N GLN A 13 -31.02 8.35 44.72
CA GLN A 13 -29.58 8.33 45.04
C GLN A 13 -28.89 7.06 44.51
N MET A 14 -29.56 5.91 44.61
CA MET A 14 -29.03 4.65 44.06
C MET A 14 -28.89 4.72 42.53
N VAL A 15 -29.89 5.23 41.82
CA VAL A 15 -29.85 5.40 40.36
C VAL A 15 -28.73 6.35 39.94
N GLU A 16 -28.59 7.49 40.63
CA GLU A 16 -27.52 8.46 40.39
C GLU A 16 -26.14 7.84 40.60
N GLN A 17 -25.94 7.09 41.69
CA GLN A 17 -24.68 6.37 41.93
C GLN A 17 -24.38 5.30 40.87
N LEU A 18 -25.40 4.63 40.33
CA LEU A 18 -25.22 3.66 39.25
C LEU A 18 -24.85 4.35 37.93
N GLN A 19 -25.47 5.49 37.62
CA GLN A 19 -25.13 6.32 36.47
C GLN A 19 -23.68 6.81 36.55
N THR A 20 -23.28 7.35 37.70
CA THR A 20 -21.89 7.81 37.92
C THR A 20 -20.90 6.66 37.73
N ARG A 21 -21.13 5.50 38.36
CA ARG A 21 -20.26 4.34 38.21
C ARG A 21 -20.17 3.83 36.77
N TYR A 22 -21.28 3.88 36.04
CA TYR A 22 -21.28 3.49 34.63
C TYR A 22 -20.45 4.44 33.76
N LEU A 23 -20.60 5.75 33.96
CA LEU A 23 -19.80 6.75 33.25
C LEU A 23 -18.32 6.66 33.61
N GLU A 24 -17.99 6.41 34.89
CA GLU A 24 -16.62 6.13 35.31
C GLU A 24 -16.04 4.88 34.61
N GLN A 25 -16.84 3.84 34.44
CA GLN A 25 -16.44 2.63 33.72
C GLN A 25 -16.22 2.91 32.22
N ILE A 26 -17.08 3.69 31.58
CA ILE A 26 -16.89 4.16 30.21
C ILE A 26 -15.58 4.93 30.09
N GLN A 27 -15.29 5.83 31.03
CA GLN A 27 -14.06 6.61 31.00
C GLN A 27 -12.80 5.73 31.15
N LYS A 28 -12.85 4.71 32.01
CA LYS A 28 -11.77 3.73 32.13
C LYS A 28 -11.54 2.98 30.81
N HIS A 29 -12.60 2.54 30.15
CA HIS A 29 -12.49 1.89 28.84
C HIS A 29 -11.98 2.83 27.75
N ARG A 30 -12.35 4.12 27.75
CA ARG A 30 -11.78 5.10 26.82
C ARG A 30 -10.25 5.17 26.95
N VAL A 31 -9.73 5.26 28.19
CA VAL A 31 -8.28 5.31 28.45
C VAL A 31 -7.57 4.03 28.00
N GLU A 32 -8.18 2.87 28.24
CA GLU A 32 -7.67 1.57 27.78
C GLU A 32 -7.63 1.50 26.25
N LEU A 33 -8.71 1.90 25.57
CA LEU A 33 -8.80 1.91 24.11
C LEU A 33 -7.83 2.90 23.48
N ASP A 34 -7.59 4.06 24.10
CA ASP A 34 -6.57 5.02 23.64
C ASP A 34 -5.16 4.42 23.70
N THR A 35 -4.88 3.67 24.77
CA THR A 35 -3.61 2.94 24.92
C THR A 35 -3.44 1.92 23.79
N LEU A 36 -4.48 1.11 23.53
CA LEU A 36 -4.48 0.12 22.44
C LEU A 36 -4.38 0.76 21.05
N LYS A 37 -5.02 1.91 20.82
CA LYS A 37 -4.86 2.69 19.58
C LYS A 37 -3.42 3.12 19.36
N VAL A 38 -2.75 3.62 20.40
CA VAL A 38 -1.34 4.01 20.33
C VAL A 38 -0.45 2.80 20.05
N GLU A 39 -0.72 1.66 20.67
CA GLU A 39 0.01 0.41 20.42
C GLU A 39 -0.17 -0.08 18.98
N GLN A 40 -1.40 -0.11 18.47
CA GLN A 40 -1.66 -0.47 17.08
C GLN A 40 -0.99 0.51 16.11
N ALA A 41 -1.05 1.83 16.36
CA ALA A 41 -0.37 2.82 15.52
C ALA A 41 1.15 2.62 15.49
N LYS A 42 1.77 2.33 16.65
CA LYS A 42 3.19 1.98 16.74
C LYS A 42 3.51 0.72 15.93
N TYR A 43 2.69 -0.32 16.05
CA TYR A 43 2.84 -1.56 15.29
C TYR A 43 2.79 -1.30 13.77
N LEU A 44 1.79 -0.54 13.29
CA LEU A 44 1.64 -0.18 11.88
C LEU A 44 2.86 0.59 11.32
N ILE A 45 3.46 1.48 12.11
CA ILE A 45 4.66 2.24 11.74
C ILE A 45 5.89 1.33 11.68
N THR A 46 6.00 0.35 12.57
CA THR A 46 7.13 -0.59 12.56
C THR A 46 7.08 -1.52 11.35
N GLN A 47 5.90 -2.01 10.98
CA GLN A 47 5.70 -2.93 9.85
C GLN A 47 5.83 -2.25 8.48
N ASN A 48 5.31 -1.03 8.35
CA ASN A 48 5.38 -0.23 7.12
C ASN A 48 5.86 1.19 7.46
N PRO A 49 7.18 1.37 7.68
CA PRO A 49 7.78 2.66 8.00
C PRO A 49 7.50 3.71 6.94
N SER A 50 7.50 4.98 7.34
CA SER A 50 7.45 6.08 6.37
C SER A 50 8.70 6.07 5.50
N PRO A 51 8.66 6.61 4.27
CA PRO A 51 9.83 6.61 3.38
C PRO A 51 11.10 7.21 4.00
N LEU A 52 10.96 8.24 4.83
CA LEU A 52 12.11 8.80 5.55
C LEU A 52 12.71 7.80 6.57
N LYS A 53 11.86 7.07 7.31
CA LYS A 53 12.32 6.02 8.22
C LYS A 53 12.91 4.83 7.47
N SER A 54 12.34 4.48 6.32
CA SER A 54 12.87 3.45 5.42
C SER A 54 14.31 3.77 4.98
N VAL A 55 14.57 4.99 4.52
CA VAL A 55 15.93 5.44 4.21
C VAL A 55 16.85 5.32 5.42
N GLN A 56 16.41 5.75 6.61
CA GLN A 56 17.20 5.61 7.84
C GLN A 56 17.52 4.15 8.17
N ARG A 57 16.58 3.21 7.97
CA ARG A 57 16.82 1.78 8.16
C ARG A 57 17.91 1.27 7.23
N ILE A 58 17.88 1.70 5.97
CA ILE A 58 18.86 1.33 4.95
C ILE A 58 20.25 1.89 5.30
N GLU A 59 20.33 3.19 5.62
CA GLU A 59 21.58 3.86 6.00
C GLU A 59 22.23 3.21 7.23
N ASN A 60 21.42 2.89 8.25
CA ASN A 60 21.88 2.28 9.49
C ASN A 60 22.11 0.76 9.38
N ARG A 61 21.77 0.15 8.24
CA ARG A 61 21.84 -1.30 8.00
C ARG A 61 21.15 -2.09 9.10
N GLU A 62 19.93 -1.67 9.44
CA GLU A 62 19.15 -2.35 10.47
C GLU A 62 18.92 -3.83 10.10
N SER A 63 18.83 -4.70 11.11
CA SER A 63 18.71 -6.15 10.91
C SER A 63 17.36 -6.59 10.33
N ASN A 64 16.40 -5.68 10.24
CA ASN A 64 15.05 -5.89 9.70
C ASN A 64 14.94 -5.48 8.22
N LEU A 65 16.07 -5.20 7.54
CA LEU A 65 16.08 -5.07 6.09
C LEU A 65 15.78 -6.43 5.45
N TRP A 66 14.99 -6.41 4.38
CA TRP A 66 14.65 -7.61 3.59
C TRP A 66 13.95 -8.70 4.40
N GLU A 67 13.13 -8.29 5.37
CA GLU A 67 12.40 -9.23 6.25
C GLU A 67 11.22 -9.94 5.55
N ARG A 68 10.77 -9.45 4.38
CA ARG A 68 9.60 -9.99 3.68
C ARG A 68 10.02 -10.96 2.59
N THR A 69 9.81 -12.24 2.85
CA THR A 69 10.03 -13.34 1.89
C THR A 69 8.82 -13.56 0.99
N PRO A 70 8.92 -14.29 -0.13
CA PRO A 70 7.80 -14.58 -1.04
C PRO A 70 6.59 -15.28 -0.40
N GLU A 71 6.80 -16.01 0.70
CA GLU A 71 5.77 -16.68 1.49
C GLU A 71 5.07 -15.74 2.49
N SER A 72 5.65 -14.55 2.74
CA SER A 72 5.13 -13.58 3.68
C SER A 72 3.81 -12.99 3.15
N PRO A 73 2.79 -12.80 4.01
CA PRO A 73 1.49 -12.30 3.57
C PRO A 73 1.53 -10.87 3.03
N ASP A 74 2.54 -10.09 3.41
CA ASP A 74 2.80 -8.70 3.04
C ASP A 74 3.94 -8.56 2.01
N PHE A 75 4.35 -9.68 1.38
CA PHE A 75 5.28 -9.65 0.26
C PHE A 75 4.70 -8.81 -0.89
N LEU A 76 5.48 -7.85 -1.38
CA LEU A 76 5.06 -6.84 -2.36
C LEU A 76 3.84 -5.97 -1.95
N ASP A 77 3.53 -5.86 -0.66
CA ASP A 77 2.62 -4.82 -0.16
C ASP A 77 3.38 -3.51 0.06
N ILE A 78 3.20 -2.56 -0.86
CA ILE A 78 3.97 -1.32 -0.94
C ILE A 78 3.18 -0.16 -0.36
N ARG A 79 3.71 0.47 0.68
CA ARG A 79 3.15 1.70 1.24
C ARG A 79 3.28 2.86 0.25
N ILE A 80 2.19 3.62 0.09
CA ILE A 80 2.12 4.81 -0.79
C ILE A 80 1.74 6.10 -0.06
N GLY A 81 1.27 6.00 1.18
CA GLY A 81 0.83 7.16 1.95
C GLY A 81 0.24 6.80 3.30
N THR A 82 -0.51 7.74 3.87
CA THR A 82 -1.24 7.57 5.13
C THR A 82 -2.71 7.92 5.00
N GLY A 83 -3.56 7.27 5.79
CA GLY A 83 -4.99 7.50 5.78
C GLY A 83 -5.64 6.90 7.03
N GLU A 84 -6.97 6.79 7.00
CA GLU A 84 -7.69 6.10 8.07
C GLU A 84 -7.64 4.58 7.85
N ARG A 85 -7.39 3.85 8.94
CA ARG A 85 -7.48 2.38 8.94
C ARG A 85 -8.45 1.89 10.01
N PRO A 86 -9.09 0.73 9.83
CA PRO A 86 -9.91 0.13 10.88
C PRO A 86 -9.11 -0.11 12.17
N PHE A 87 -9.73 0.16 13.32
CA PHE A 87 -9.21 -0.26 14.60
C PHE A 87 -9.40 -1.78 14.75
N LEU A 88 -8.38 -2.51 15.18
CA LEU A 88 -8.42 -3.98 15.21
C LEU A 88 -9.28 -4.53 16.36
N VAL A 89 -9.58 -3.73 17.37
CA VAL A 89 -10.40 -4.15 18.51
C VAL A 89 -11.87 -3.99 18.15
N GLU A 90 -12.63 -5.08 18.23
CA GLU A 90 -14.08 -5.05 18.03
C GLU A 90 -14.80 -4.62 19.32
N LEU A 91 -15.47 -3.46 19.28
CA LEU A 91 -16.26 -2.97 20.41
C LEU A 91 -17.71 -3.47 20.34
N LYS A 92 -18.12 -4.20 21.38
CA LYS A 92 -19.50 -4.62 21.61
C LYS A 92 -20.16 -3.69 22.62
N VAL A 93 -21.18 -2.96 22.18
CA VAL A 93 -21.89 -1.96 22.97
C VAL A 93 -23.37 -2.31 23.07
N PRO A 94 -24.07 -1.91 24.14
CA PRO A 94 -25.50 -2.14 24.26
C PRO A 94 -26.28 -1.41 23.15
N GLU A 95 -27.43 -1.97 22.81
CA GLU A 95 -28.39 -1.36 21.87
C GLU A 95 -29.45 -0.57 22.62
N GLN A 96 -29.96 0.49 21.98
CA GLN A 96 -31.10 1.25 22.48
C GLN A 96 -32.33 0.35 22.50
N LYS A 97 -33.11 0.39 23.60
CA LYS A 97 -34.33 -0.39 23.76
C LYS A 97 -35.51 0.54 24.03
N GLY A 98 -36.56 0.41 23.22
CA GLY A 98 -37.75 1.26 23.31
C GLY A 98 -37.64 2.54 22.48
N TYR A 99 -38.65 3.41 22.61
CA TYR A 99 -38.73 4.66 21.85
C TYR A 99 -37.95 5.82 22.48
N GLU A 100 -37.73 5.78 23.79
CA GLU A 100 -36.96 6.81 24.50
C GLU A 100 -35.46 6.47 24.48
N GLU A 101 -34.64 7.44 24.08
CA GLU A 101 -33.20 7.28 24.01
C GLU A 101 -32.59 7.25 25.42
N ASN A 102 -31.82 6.21 25.73
CA ASN A 102 -31.08 6.11 26.98
C ASN A 102 -29.70 6.79 26.81
N PRO A 103 -29.42 7.91 27.52
CA PRO A 103 -28.18 8.64 27.36
C PRO A 103 -26.92 7.81 27.67
N LEU A 104 -27.01 6.85 28.59
CA LEU A 104 -25.87 5.98 28.93
C LEU A 104 -25.51 5.04 27.78
N VAL A 105 -26.53 4.53 27.09
CA VAL A 105 -26.32 3.67 25.90
C VAL A 105 -25.75 4.51 24.76
N THR A 106 -26.22 5.75 24.59
CA THR A 106 -25.66 6.71 23.61
C THR A 106 -24.19 6.98 23.89
N GLU A 107 -23.78 7.17 25.16
CA GLU A 107 -22.38 7.34 25.51
C GLU A 107 -21.51 6.13 25.13
N ALA A 108 -21.98 4.90 25.36
CA ALA A 108 -21.25 3.70 24.93
C ALA A 108 -21.14 3.60 23.40
N GLN A 109 -22.21 3.94 22.67
CA GLN A 109 -22.20 3.96 21.21
C GLN A 109 -21.27 5.05 20.65
N ASN A 110 -21.19 6.20 21.32
CA ASN A 110 -20.23 7.25 21.00
C ASN A 110 -18.79 6.74 21.13
N VAL A 111 -18.46 6.01 22.20
CA VAL A 111 -17.15 5.35 22.33
C VAL A 111 -16.88 4.43 21.14
N LYS A 112 -17.82 3.57 20.75
CA LYS A 112 -17.64 2.69 19.58
C LYS A 112 -17.37 3.49 18.30
N ARG A 113 -18.08 4.60 18.09
CA ARG A 113 -17.86 5.47 16.92
C ARG A 113 -16.48 6.13 16.97
N ASP A 114 -16.09 6.67 18.12
CA ASP A 114 -14.80 7.35 18.31
C ASP A 114 -13.61 6.40 18.11
N PHE A 115 -13.80 5.09 18.38
CA PHE A 115 -12.78 4.05 18.29
C PHE A 115 -12.95 3.12 17.09
N ASN A 116 -13.64 3.53 16.04
CA ASN A 116 -13.81 2.70 14.84
C ASN A 116 -12.56 2.67 13.95
N THR A 117 -11.79 3.76 13.92
CA THR A 117 -10.61 3.91 13.05
C THR A 117 -9.41 4.44 13.81
N ILE A 118 -8.23 4.22 13.22
CA ILE A 118 -6.97 4.87 13.58
C ILE A 118 -6.60 5.86 12.46
N PRO A 119 -6.33 7.13 12.81
CA PRO A 119 -5.82 8.10 11.86
C PRO A 119 -4.35 7.82 11.52
N ASN A 120 -3.91 8.27 10.34
CA ASN A 120 -2.52 8.20 9.89
C ASN A 120 -1.93 6.77 9.80
N GLY A 121 -2.77 5.75 9.63
CA GLY A 121 -2.31 4.41 9.30
C GLY A 121 -1.74 4.37 7.87
N HIS A 122 -0.74 3.53 7.61
CA HIS A 122 -0.18 3.41 6.26
C HIS A 122 -1.23 2.89 5.28
N ILE A 123 -1.28 3.46 4.07
CA ILE A 123 -2.06 2.92 2.95
C ILE A 123 -1.07 2.25 2.02
N SER A 124 -1.37 1.00 1.64
CA SER A 124 -0.50 0.17 0.81
C SER A 124 -1.26 -0.42 -0.36
N ILE A 125 -0.54 -0.73 -1.42
CA ILE A 125 -1.03 -1.43 -2.61
C ILE A 125 -0.27 -2.75 -2.76
N SER A 126 -0.97 -3.80 -3.18
CA SER A 126 -0.36 -5.12 -3.36
C SER A 126 0.06 -5.30 -4.81
N LEU A 127 1.37 -5.35 -5.09
CA LEU A 127 1.84 -5.57 -6.47
C LEU A 127 1.63 -7.02 -6.93
N LYS A 128 1.34 -7.94 -5.99
CA LYS A 128 0.97 -9.32 -6.30
C LYS A 128 -0.44 -9.45 -6.84
N LYS A 129 -1.34 -8.52 -6.49
CA LYS A 129 -2.75 -8.54 -6.89
C LYS A 129 -3.07 -7.60 -8.05
N ASN A 130 -2.12 -6.74 -8.42
CA ASN A 130 -2.31 -5.71 -9.45
C ASN A 130 -1.16 -5.83 -10.43
N ASP A 131 -1.47 -6.33 -11.63
CA ASP A 131 -0.50 -6.52 -12.70
C ASP A 131 -0.18 -5.18 -13.34
N VAL A 132 -1.18 -4.32 -13.50
CA VAL A 132 -1.04 -3.02 -14.15
C VAL A 132 -1.58 -1.91 -13.25
N ILE A 133 -0.70 -1.02 -12.82
CA ILE A 133 -1.01 0.10 -11.93
C ILE A 133 -0.81 1.41 -12.70
N GLY A 134 -1.90 2.12 -12.98
CA GLY A 134 -1.87 3.44 -13.59
C GLY A 134 -1.62 4.52 -12.54
N VAL A 135 -0.63 5.38 -12.75
CA VAL A 135 -0.32 6.52 -11.86
C VAL A 135 -0.50 7.82 -12.63
N VAL A 136 -1.51 8.59 -12.23
CA VAL A 136 -1.89 9.86 -12.83
C VAL A 136 -1.47 11.01 -11.92
N GLY A 137 -0.88 12.05 -12.48
CA GLY A 137 -0.52 13.25 -11.72
C GLY A 137 0.43 14.12 -12.51
N ASN A 138 0.87 15.26 -11.96
CA ASN A 138 1.93 16.05 -12.59
C ASN A 138 3.28 15.28 -12.52
N LYS A 139 4.29 15.77 -13.24
CA LYS A 139 5.61 15.13 -13.31
C LYS A 139 6.27 14.97 -11.93
N GLU A 140 6.21 15.99 -11.09
CA GLU A 140 6.87 15.98 -9.77
C GLU A 140 6.25 14.94 -8.84
N ASP A 141 4.91 14.84 -8.84
CA ASP A 141 4.15 13.89 -8.03
C ASP A 141 4.44 12.44 -8.46
N ARG A 142 4.52 12.18 -9.78
CA ARG A 142 4.88 10.84 -10.30
C ARG A 142 6.31 10.44 -9.94
N LEU A 143 7.27 11.36 -10.06
CA LEU A 143 8.66 11.10 -9.66
C LEU A 143 8.78 10.86 -8.15
N ASN A 144 8.03 11.60 -7.32
CA ASN A 144 7.94 11.35 -5.90
C ASN A 144 7.37 9.96 -5.59
N PHE A 145 6.31 9.56 -6.28
CA PHE A 145 5.71 8.23 -6.14
C PHE A 145 6.71 7.11 -6.49
N ILE A 146 7.46 7.24 -7.58
CA ILE A 146 8.53 6.29 -7.95
C ILE A 146 9.56 6.15 -6.82
N ARG A 147 10.00 7.26 -6.23
CA ARG A 147 10.96 7.23 -5.10
C ARG A 147 10.39 6.49 -3.90
N ILE A 148 9.12 6.70 -3.58
CA ILE A 148 8.42 6.04 -2.46
C ILE A 148 8.34 4.53 -2.70
N VAL A 149 7.78 4.11 -3.84
CA VAL A 149 7.63 2.69 -4.19
C VAL A 149 8.99 2.00 -4.16
N THR A 150 9.98 2.59 -4.81
CA THR A 150 11.34 2.02 -4.86
C THR A 150 11.97 1.90 -3.46
N THR A 151 11.85 2.94 -2.63
CA THR A 151 12.39 2.94 -1.25
C THR A 151 11.75 1.85 -0.40
N GLN A 152 10.44 1.65 -0.54
CA GLN A 152 9.72 0.57 0.15
C GLN A 152 10.19 -0.80 -0.31
N ILE A 153 10.36 -1.01 -1.62
CA ILE A 153 10.92 -2.26 -2.18
C ILE A 153 12.33 -2.52 -1.62
N MET A 154 13.20 -1.51 -1.64
CA MET A 154 14.59 -1.65 -1.16
C MET A 154 14.68 -1.95 0.33
N THR A 155 13.73 -1.46 1.11
CA THR A 155 13.67 -1.69 2.56
C THR A 155 13.22 -3.10 2.88
N HIS A 156 12.22 -3.60 2.15
CA HIS A 156 11.49 -4.81 2.54
C HIS A 156 11.86 -6.07 1.75
N HIS A 157 12.46 -5.96 0.55
CA HIS A 157 12.67 -7.09 -0.35
C HIS A 157 14.12 -7.23 -0.78
N ALA A 158 14.62 -8.47 -0.82
CA ALA A 158 15.98 -8.73 -1.24
C ALA A 158 16.15 -8.53 -2.77
N PRO A 159 17.33 -8.10 -3.25
CA PRO A 159 17.56 -7.85 -4.68
C PRO A 159 17.52 -9.09 -5.58
N ASN A 160 17.57 -10.29 -5.01
CA ASN A 160 17.38 -11.57 -5.72
C ASN A 160 15.89 -11.99 -5.77
N GLU A 161 15.04 -11.38 -4.95
CA GLU A 161 13.60 -11.66 -4.87
C GLU A 161 12.79 -10.69 -5.71
N VAL A 162 13.22 -9.43 -5.78
CA VAL A 162 12.53 -8.36 -6.53
C VAL A 162 13.54 -7.61 -7.39
N LYS A 163 13.21 -7.44 -8.67
CA LYS A 163 13.97 -6.64 -9.64
C LYS A 163 13.15 -5.45 -10.10
N ILE A 164 13.81 -4.33 -10.36
CA ILE A 164 13.17 -3.11 -10.88
C ILE A 164 13.72 -2.84 -12.28
N ALA A 165 12.82 -2.71 -13.25
CA ALA A 165 13.14 -2.30 -14.62
C ALA A 165 12.49 -0.95 -14.93
N ALA A 166 13.28 0.06 -15.33
CA ALA A 166 12.77 1.40 -15.59
C ALA A 166 13.02 1.86 -17.03
N PHE A 167 11.97 2.45 -17.61
CA PHE A 167 11.95 2.98 -18.97
C PHE A 167 11.54 4.44 -18.90
N TYR A 168 12.48 5.34 -19.13
CA TYR A 168 12.29 6.78 -18.97
C TYR A 168 13.03 7.57 -20.04
N HIS A 169 12.62 8.81 -20.28
CA HIS A 169 13.29 9.67 -21.26
C HIS A 169 14.62 10.20 -20.72
N GLU A 170 15.65 10.28 -21.56
CA GLU A 170 16.96 10.84 -21.25
C GLU A 170 16.88 12.26 -20.64
N LYS A 171 15.91 13.08 -21.06
CA LYS A 171 15.64 14.41 -20.48
C LYS A 171 15.34 14.37 -18.96
N GLU A 172 14.94 13.22 -18.45
CA GLU A 172 14.64 12.98 -17.04
C GLU A 172 15.79 12.31 -16.29
N LYS A 173 16.87 11.91 -16.97
CA LYS A 173 18.00 11.15 -16.40
C LYS A 173 18.43 11.63 -15.03
N LYS A 174 18.59 12.94 -14.83
CA LYS A 174 18.99 13.52 -13.53
C LYS A 174 18.08 13.12 -12.36
N GLN A 175 16.78 12.89 -12.60
CA GLN A 175 15.79 12.49 -11.60
C GLN A 175 15.78 10.98 -11.35
N TRP A 176 16.36 10.19 -12.25
CA TRP A 176 16.41 8.72 -12.22
C TRP A 176 17.80 8.18 -11.87
N ASP A 177 18.86 8.98 -12.01
CA ASP A 177 20.26 8.53 -11.93
C ASP A 177 20.59 7.84 -10.60
N TRP A 178 19.98 8.26 -9.50
CA TRP A 178 20.12 7.60 -8.19
C TRP A 178 19.80 6.09 -8.25
N MET A 179 18.88 5.65 -9.12
CA MET A 179 18.50 4.24 -9.23
C MET A 179 19.66 3.35 -9.74
N ARG A 180 20.68 3.91 -10.37
CA ARG A 180 21.80 3.14 -10.95
C ARG A 180 22.66 2.41 -9.91
N TRP A 181 22.59 2.85 -8.66
CA TRP A 181 23.34 2.32 -7.52
C TRP A 181 22.62 1.13 -6.87
N LEU A 182 21.31 1.01 -7.11
CA LEU A 182 20.46 0.02 -6.47
C LEU A 182 20.83 -1.40 -6.92
N PRO A 183 20.99 -2.36 -6.01
CA PRO A 183 21.21 -3.75 -6.39
C PRO A 183 20.01 -4.38 -7.13
N HIS A 184 18.79 -3.85 -6.92
CA HIS A 184 17.55 -4.32 -7.54
C HIS A 184 17.45 -4.04 -9.04
N VAL A 185 18.23 -3.09 -9.57
CA VAL A 185 18.23 -2.78 -11.01
C VAL A 185 19.28 -3.58 -11.79
N TRP A 186 20.01 -4.49 -11.15
CA TRP A 186 21.01 -5.32 -11.84
C TRP A 186 20.46 -6.71 -12.12
N ASP A 187 20.94 -7.31 -13.20
CA ASP A 187 20.86 -8.75 -13.38
C ASP A 187 21.65 -9.51 -12.29
N GLU A 188 21.49 -10.83 -12.24
CA GLU A 188 22.16 -11.67 -11.23
C GLU A 188 23.68 -11.61 -11.32
N GLN A 189 24.21 -11.53 -12.54
CA GLN A 189 25.66 -11.47 -12.80
C GLN A 189 26.22 -10.04 -12.66
N ARG A 190 25.38 -9.03 -12.39
CA ARG A 190 25.74 -7.61 -12.36
C ARG A 190 26.45 -7.14 -13.64
N SER A 191 26.07 -7.72 -14.77
CA SER A 191 26.57 -7.40 -16.10
C SER A 191 25.76 -6.28 -16.77
N MET A 192 24.46 -6.17 -16.44
CA MET A 192 23.53 -5.25 -17.08
C MET A 192 22.62 -4.58 -16.05
N ARG A 193 22.34 -3.29 -16.25
CA ARG A 193 21.30 -2.57 -15.52
C ARG A 193 19.99 -2.58 -16.29
N PHE A 194 18.88 -2.78 -15.58
CA PHE A 194 17.52 -2.69 -16.07
C PHE A 194 17.02 -1.25 -16.09
N LEU A 195 17.82 -0.35 -16.67
CA LEU A 195 17.47 1.06 -16.85
C LEU A 195 17.64 1.40 -18.34
N SER A 196 16.64 2.06 -18.92
CA SER A 196 16.71 2.56 -20.30
C SER A 196 16.33 4.04 -20.36
N GLU A 197 17.12 4.80 -21.13
CA GLU A 197 17.00 6.26 -21.24
C GLU A 197 16.48 6.69 -22.63
N ASN A 198 16.51 5.77 -23.61
CA ASN A 198 16.14 6.01 -25.00
C ASN A 198 15.56 4.73 -25.62
N GLN A 199 14.99 4.86 -26.81
CA GLN A 199 14.31 3.76 -27.51
C GLN A 199 15.24 2.57 -27.82
N GLN A 200 16.50 2.80 -28.19
CA GLN A 200 17.43 1.72 -28.53
C GLN A 200 17.80 0.87 -27.31
N ASP A 201 18.06 1.52 -26.18
CA ASP A 201 18.36 0.83 -24.93
C ASP A 201 17.11 0.13 -24.36
N ALA A 202 15.93 0.72 -24.54
CA ALA A 202 14.66 0.13 -24.16
C ALA A 202 14.40 -1.19 -24.91
N GLN A 203 14.61 -1.22 -26.23
CA GLN A 203 14.44 -2.42 -27.05
C GLN A 203 15.38 -3.55 -26.62
N LYS A 204 16.67 -3.23 -26.38
CA LYS A 204 17.64 -4.23 -25.88
C LYS A 204 17.25 -4.76 -24.51
N LEU A 205 16.82 -3.87 -23.60
CA LEU A 205 16.40 -4.27 -22.27
C LEU A 205 15.13 -5.13 -22.33
N ALA A 206 14.17 -4.78 -23.19
CA ALA A 206 12.96 -5.55 -23.39
C ALA A 206 13.27 -6.96 -23.91
N GLU A 207 14.17 -7.11 -24.89
CA GLU A 207 14.62 -8.41 -25.40
C GLU A 207 15.22 -9.29 -24.30
N VAL A 208 16.08 -8.71 -23.46
CA VAL A 208 16.71 -9.42 -22.33
C VAL A 208 15.68 -9.87 -21.30
N LEU A 209 14.70 -9.03 -20.97
CA LEU A 209 13.65 -9.35 -19.99
C LEU A 209 12.56 -10.26 -20.57
N PHE A 210 12.30 -10.19 -21.87
CA PHE A 210 11.29 -11.01 -22.54
C PHE A 210 11.60 -12.50 -22.42
N THR A 211 12.87 -12.90 -22.56
CA THR A 211 13.27 -14.31 -22.53
C THR A 211 12.86 -15.03 -21.23
N PRO A 212 13.29 -14.61 -20.02
CA PRO A 212 12.90 -15.28 -18.78
C PRO A 212 11.39 -15.19 -18.50
N LEU A 213 10.74 -14.07 -18.82
CA LEU A 213 9.29 -13.91 -18.61
C LEU A 213 8.48 -14.82 -19.55
N ASN A 214 8.88 -14.92 -20.83
CA ASN A 214 8.23 -15.81 -21.79
C ASN A 214 8.41 -17.28 -21.41
N MET A 215 9.56 -17.66 -20.83
CA MET A 215 9.75 -19.02 -20.31
C MET A 215 8.78 -19.32 -19.15
N ARG A 216 8.58 -18.38 -18.23
CA ARG A 216 7.56 -18.50 -17.16
C ARG A 216 6.16 -18.62 -17.73
N ARG A 217 5.82 -17.78 -18.71
CA ARG A 217 4.52 -17.79 -19.42
C ARG A 217 4.21 -19.15 -20.02
N ILE A 218 5.16 -19.72 -20.75
CA ILE A 218 5.01 -21.04 -21.40
C ILE A 218 4.86 -22.15 -20.34
N TYR A 219 5.68 -22.13 -19.29
CA TYR A 219 5.63 -23.13 -18.23
C TYR A 219 4.29 -23.08 -17.48
N ASN A 220 3.83 -21.89 -17.10
CA ASN A 220 2.57 -21.70 -16.36
C ASN A 220 1.32 -21.95 -17.22
N SER A 221 1.43 -21.82 -18.54
CA SER A 221 0.36 -22.20 -19.47
C SER A 221 0.25 -23.73 -19.68
N SER A 222 1.19 -24.52 -19.16
CA SER A 222 1.21 -25.97 -19.33
C SER A 222 0.40 -26.72 -18.27
N ALA A 223 -0.08 -27.93 -18.58
CA ALA A 223 -0.81 -28.79 -17.64
C ALA A 223 0.04 -29.30 -16.46
N GLN A 224 1.34 -28.99 -16.43
CA GLN A 224 2.31 -29.38 -15.40
C GLN A 224 2.66 -28.22 -14.46
N ALA A 225 1.97 -27.08 -14.56
CA ALA A 225 2.22 -25.94 -13.70
C ALA A 225 1.91 -26.28 -12.23
N ASP A 226 2.94 -26.25 -11.38
CA ASP A 226 2.77 -26.30 -9.93
C ASP A 226 2.34 -24.92 -9.43
N ALA A 227 1.04 -24.78 -9.10
CA ALA A 227 0.43 -23.53 -8.64
C ALA A 227 1.01 -22.94 -7.33
N LYS A 228 2.09 -23.52 -6.79
CA LYS A 228 2.71 -23.12 -5.51
C LYS A 228 4.15 -22.63 -5.62
N VAL A 229 4.77 -22.64 -6.81
CA VAL A 229 6.15 -22.15 -6.94
C VAL A 229 6.14 -20.63 -7.11
N PRO A 230 6.75 -19.86 -6.20
CA PRO A 230 6.81 -18.40 -6.32
C PRO A 230 7.70 -18.00 -7.52
N LEU A 231 7.23 -17.04 -8.31
CA LEU A 231 7.95 -16.54 -9.49
C LEU A 231 9.02 -15.53 -9.06
N ILE A 232 10.21 -16.04 -8.76
CA ILE A 232 11.33 -15.26 -8.25
C ILE A 232 12.46 -15.15 -9.29
N PRO A 233 13.02 -13.96 -9.54
CA PRO A 233 12.58 -12.67 -9.01
C PRO A 233 11.24 -12.20 -9.59
N MET A 234 10.46 -11.47 -8.78
CA MET A 234 9.35 -10.67 -9.26
C MET A 234 9.90 -9.40 -9.93
N TYR A 235 9.38 -9.03 -11.10
CA TYR A 235 9.83 -7.84 -11.83
C TYR A 235 8.83 -6.70 -11.68
N VAL A 236 9.31 -5.55 -11.19
CA VAL A 236 8.54 -4.31 -11.10
C VAL A 236 8.98 -3.39 -12.23
N PHE A 237 8.06 -3.07 -13.13
CA PHE A 237 8.31 -2.22 -14.29
C PHE A 237 7.85 -0.79 -14.03
N PHE A 238 8.71 0.20 -14.26
CA PHE A 238 8.34 1.61 -14.33
C PHE A 238 8.35 2.07 -15.78
N LEU A 239 7.17 2.17 -16.40
CA LEU A 239 7.00 2.64 -17.77
C LEU A 239 6.63 4.13 -17.78
N SER A 240 7.63 4.99 -17.58
CA SER A 240 7.49 6.45 -17.72
C SER A 240 7.50 6.89 -19.20
N ALA A 241 8.26 6.18 -20.03
CA ALA A 241 8.33 6.34 -21.49
C ALA A 241 7.76 5.10 -22.19
N ARG A 242 6.45 4.84 -22.03
CA ARG A 242 5.80 3.63 -22.57
C ARG A 242 5.94 3.51 -24.09
N GLU A 243 6.01 4.63 -24.79
CA GLU A 243 6.13 4.72 -26.25
C GLU A 243 7.39 4.02 -26.77
N PHE A 244 8.40 3.79 -25.93
CA PHE A 244 9.58 3.02 -26.32
C PHE A 244 9.27 1.53 -26.56
N LEU A 245 8.16 1.02 -26.02
CA LEU A 245 7.76 -0.38 -26.08
C LEU A 245 6.41 -0.59 -26.83
N GLU A 246 5.88 0.42 -27.52
CA GLU A 246 4.52 0.38 -28.07
C GLU A 246 4.28 -0.83 -29.00
N ASP A 247 5.27 -1.19 -29.82
CA ASP A 247 5.22 -2.34 -30.74
C ASP A 247 6.00 -3.57 -30.23
N ASP A 248 6.51 -3.54 -29.00
CA ASP A 248 7.35 -4.60 -28.44
C ASP A 248 6.50 -5.77 -27.90
N PRO A 249 6.88 -7.04 -28.14
CA PRO A 249 6.14 -8.20 -27.65
C PRO A 249 6.10 -8.31 -26.12
N LEU A 250 6.98 -7.62 -25.39
CA LEU A 250 6.93 -7.52 -23.94
C LEU A 250 5.68 -6.77 -23.45
N THR A 251 5.21 -5.76 -24.18
CA THR A 251 4.06 -4.93 -23.78
C THR A 251 2.77 -5.72 -23.54
N PRO A 252 2.26 -6.54 -24.49
CA PRO A 252 1.05 -7.32 -24.24
C PRO A 252 1.22 -8.32 -23.09
N MET A 253 2.42 -8.86 -22.88
CA MET A 253 2.71 -9.76 -21.76
C MET A 253 2.62 -9.02 -20.41
N LEU A 254 3.22 -7.83 -20.31
CA LEU A 254 3.17 -7.01 -19.09
C LEU A 254 1.76 -6.49 -18.77
N LEU A 255 0.96 -6.22 -19.81
CA LEU A 255 -0.38 -5.65 -19.64
C LEU A 255 -1.47 -6.68 -19.33
N ARG A 256 -1.27 -7.96 -19.69
CA ARG A 256 -2.35 -8.96 -19.64
C ARG A 256 -1.99 -10.25 -18.91
N GLU A 257 -0.71 -10.50 -18.71
CA GLU A 257 -0.20 -11.78 -18.22
C GLU A 257 0.76 -11.59 -17.03
N GLY A 258 0.73 -10.43 -16.36
CA GLY A 258 1.67 -10.01 -15.32
C GLY A 258 1.78 -11.02 -14.18
N GLU A 259 0.67 -11.45 -13.61
CA GLU A 259 0.61 -12.42 -12.51
C GLU A 259 1.28 -13.73 -12.94
N SER A 260 0.98 -14.20 -14.15
CA SER A 260 1.49 -15.47 -14.67
C SER A 260 2.99 -15.45 -14.97
N VAL A 261 3.60 -14.28 -15.18
CA VAL A 261 5.04 -14.15 -15.45
C VAL A 261 5.83 -13.59 -14.27
N GLY A 262 5.14 -13.21 -13.18
CA GLY A 262 5.73 -12.61 -12.00
C GLY A 262 6.19 -11.18 -12.27
N ALA A 263 5.33 -10.38 -12.88
CA ALA A 263 5.57 -8.97 -13.20
C ALA A 263 4.42 -8.08 -12.73
N SER A 264 4.76 -6.89 -12.25
CA SER A 264 3.82 -5.80 -11.99
C SER A 264 4.34 -4.52 -12.63
N THR A 265 3.45 -3.77 -13.28
CA THR A 265 3.79 -2.69 -14.19
C THR A 265 3.12 -1.40 -13.78
N PHE A 266 3.93 -0.40 -13.46
CA PHE A 266 3.47 0.96 -13.26
C PHE A 266 3.54 1.75 -14.56
N ILE A 267 2.42 2.38 -14.91
CA ILE A 267 2.30 3.22 -16.11
C ILE A 267 1.99 4.64 -15.66
N PHE A 268 2.83 5.59 -16.09
CA PHE A 268 2.75 6.97 -15.64
C PHE A 268 2.11 7.85 -16.71
N ALA A 269 1.11 8.63 -16.34
CA ALA A 269 0.42 9.54 -17.24
C ALA A 269 0.10 10.88 -16.56
N GLU A 270 -0.04 11.95 -17.36
CA GLU A 270 -0.53 13.24 -16.85
C GLU A 270 -2.04 13.25 -16.62
N GLN A 271 -2.76 12.45 -17.40
CA GLN A 271 -4.20 12.41 -17.45
C GLN A 271 -4.66 10.95 -17.55
N ARG A 272 -5.82 10.64 -16.96
CA ARG A 272 -6.34 9.28 -16.84
C ARG A 272 -6.65 8.66 -18.21
N GLU A 273 -7.05 9.47 -19.17
CA GLU A 273 -7.42 9.05 -20.54
C GLU A 273 -6.25 8.48 -21.33
N ARG A 274 -5.00 8.73 -20.89
CA ARG A 274 -3.79 8.17 -21.52
C ARG A 274 -3.39 6.80 -20.96
N LEU A 275 -4.02 6.36 -19.87
CA LEU A 275 -3.76 5.04 -19.32
C LEU A 275 -4.39 3.94 -20.20
N PRO A 276 -3.75 2.76 -20.30
CA PRO A 276 -4.37 1.62 -20.95
C PRO A 276 -5.61 1.15 -20.18
N MET A 277 -6.49 0.42 -20.87
CA MET A 277 -7.70 -0.13 -20.25
C MET A 277 -7.39 -1.31 -19.32
N GLU A 278 -6.23 -1.93 -19.51
CA GLU A 278 -5.71 -3.05 -18.73
C GLU A 278 -5.28 -2.68 -17.30
N CYS A 279 -5.33 -1.42 -16.87
CA CYS A 279 -5.04 -1.06 -15.48
C CYS A 279 -6.03 -1.75 -14.51
N ASP A 280 -5.50 -2.43 -13.49
CA ASP A 280 -6.25 -3.02 -12.36
C ASP A 280 -6.48 -2.01 -11.23
N LEU A 281 -5.56 -1.04 -11.14
CA LEU A 281 -5.56 -0.02 -10.12
C LEU A 281 -5.15 1.31 -10.73
N VAL A 282 -5.92 2.37 -10.45
CA VAL A 282 -5.58 3.73 -10.85
C VAL A 282 -5.36 4.59 -9.61
N ILE A 283 -4.17 5.18 -9.51
CA ILE A 283 -3.75 6.10 -8.46
C ILE A 283 -3.67 7.49 -9.05
N SER A 284 -4.47 8.42 -8.53
CA SER A 284 -4.44 9.83 -8.89
C SER A 284 -3.74 10.62 -7.80
N LEU A 285 -2.73 11.40 -8.19
CA LEU A 285 -1.89 12.21 -7.32
C LEU A 285 -2.14 13.69 -7.60
N ASN A 286 -2.43 14.45 -6.56
CA ASN A 286 -2.61 15.89 -6.62
C ASN A 286 -1.94 16.54 -5.41
N GLY A 287 -0.64 16.81 -5.50
CA GLY A 287 0.10 17.36 -4.39
C GLY A 287 0.13 16.38 -3.20
N GLU A 288 -0.35 16.80 -2.05
CA GLU A 288 -0.38 15.95 -0.84
C GLU A 288 -1.54 14.96 -0.84
N ASP A 289 -2.53 15.14 -1.72
CA ASP A 289 -3.72 14.32 -1.78
C ASP A 289 -3.56 13.22 -2.84
N GLY A 290 -3.90 12.01 -2.44
CA GLY A 290 -3.89 10.82 -3.28
C GLY A 290 -5.25 10.15 -3.24
N GLU A 291 -5.64 9.58 -4.38
CA GLU A 291 -6.83 8.76 -4.49
C GLU A 291 -6.49 7.49 -5.23
N LEU A 292 -6.92 6.34 -4.72
CA LEU A 292 -6.80 5.06 -5.41
C LEU A 292 -8.20 4.52 -5.74
N VAL A 293 -8.31 3.93 -6.93
CA VAL A 293 -9.53 3.32 -7.45
C VAL A 293 -9.15 1.99 -8.07
N GLU A 294 -9.65 0.89 -7.51
CA GLU A 294 -9.57 -0.43 -8.14
C GLU A 294 -10.50 -0.48 -9.35
N THR A 295 -9.92 -0.77 -10.52
CA THR A 295 -10.61 -0.93 -11.79
C THR A 295 -10.80 -2.42 -12.01
N PHE A 296 -11.96 -2.95 -11.61
CA PHE A 296 -12.27 -4.37 -11.80
C PHE A 296 -12.29 -4.73 -13.28
N SER A 297 -11.16 -5.24 -13.78
CA SER A 297 -11.08 -5.95 -15.05
C SER A 297 -11.30 -7.44 -14.77
N SER A 298 -12.57 -7.87 -14.85
CA SER A 298 -13.02 -9.26 -15.01
C SER A 298 -12.38 -10.35 -14.13
N SER A 299 -12.98 -10.67 -12.96
CA SER A 299 -13.12 -12.05 -12.43
C SER A 299 -13.54 -12.16 -10.94
N ALA A 300 -14.43 -11.29 -10.44
CA ALA A 300 -15.14 -11.58 -9.20
C ALA A 300 -16.49 -10.87 -9.15
N GLU A 301 -17.58 -11.65 -9.21
CA GLU A 301 -18.90 -11.17 -8.84
C GLU A 301 -18.91 -10.80 -7.34
N ASN A 302 -19.43 -9.61 -7.04
CA ASN A 302 -19.59 -8.97 -5.72
C ASN A 302 -18.35 -8.31 -5.08
N SER A 303 -18.18 -7.01 -5.32
CA SER A 303 -18.14 -5.96 -4.28
C SER A 303 -17.85 -4.61 -4.93
N GLY A 304 -18.34 -3.51 -4.34
CA GLY A 304 -18.27 -2.17 -4.94
C GLY A 304 -16.85 -1.70 -5.23
N THR A 305 -16.70 -0.73 -6.14
CA THR A 305 -15.43 -0.04 -6.42
C THR A 305 -14.75 0.37 -5.12
N THR A 306 -13.63 -0.27 -4.77
CA THR A 306 -12.81 0.13 -3.64
C THR A 306 -12.17 1.46 -4.00
N ARG A 307 -12.65 2.53 -3.37
CA ARG A 307 -12.10 3.87 -3.48
C ARG A 307 -11.55 4.28 -2.12
N ALA A 308 -10.30 4.72 -2.10
CA ALA A 308 -9.69 5.24 -0.87
C ALA A 308 -8.94 6.54 -1.17
N SER A 309 -9.17 7.53 -0.32
CA SER A 309 -8.36 8.76 -0.26
C SER A 309 -7.27 8.61 0.77
N PHE A 310 -6.09 9.16 0.48
CA PHE A 310 -4.94 9.10 1.35
C PHE A 310 -4.07 10.36 1.19
N LYS A 311 -3.20 10.61 2.16
CA LYS A 311 -2.14 11.59 2.07
C LYS A 311 -0.90 10.92 1.48
N VAL A 312 -0.45 11.40 0.34
CA VAL A 312 0.71 10.84 -0.37
C VAL A 312 1.95 11.06 0.50
N ASP A 313 2.75 10.03 0.71
CA ASP A 313 4.04 10.24 1.36
C ASP A 313 4.92 11.16 0.49
N ARG A 314 5.95 11.76 1.09
CA ARG A 314 6.93 12.59 0.36
C ARG A 314 8.34 12.13 0.66
N LEU A 315 9.16 12.05 -0.38
CA LEU A 315 10.59 11.79 -0.27
C LEU A 315 11.34 12.68 -1.25
N SER A 316 12.29 13.47 -0.75
CA SER A 316 13.12 14.32 -1.59
C SER A 316 14.11 13.48 -2.39
N PHE A 317 14.61 14.06 -3.48
CA PHE A 317 15.61 13.42 -4.32
C PHE A 317 16.89 13.11 -3.53
N GLU A 318 17.36 14.06 -2.71
CA GLU A 318 18.60 13.94 -1.94
C GLU A 318 18.52 12.82 -0.91
N ARG A 319 17.35 12.67 -0.27
CA ARG A 319 17.13 11.56 0.68
C ARG A 319 17.07 10.21 0.00
N CYS A 320 16.53 10.15 -1.20
CA CYS A 320 16.50 8.93 -1.99
C CYS A 320 17.90 8.53 -2.46
N GLU A 321 18.72 9.51 -2.89
CA GLU A 321 20.11 9.29 -3.29
C GLU A 321 20.98 8.80 -2.12
N LEU A 322 20.76 9.31 -0.90
CA LEU A 322 21.48 8.83 0.28
C LEU A 322 21.18 7.37 0.65
N GLY A 323 19.95 6.90 0.39
CA GLY A 323 19.55 5.52 0.64
C GLY A 323 19.92 4.53 -0.48
N ALA A 324 20.36 5.02 -1.64
CA ALA A 324 20.65 4.24 -2.84
C ALA A 324 22.04 3.59 -2.82
#